data_AF-A0A429QEH5-F1
#
_entry.id   AF-A0A429QEH5-F1
#
_cell.length_a   1.000
_cell.length_b   1.000
_cell.length_c   1.000
_cell.angle_alpha   90.00
_cell.angle_beta   90.00
_cell.angle_gamma   90.00
#
_symmetry.space_group_name_H-M   'P 1'
#
loop_
_entity.id
_entity.type
_entity.pdbx_description
1 polymer ?
#
loop_
_entity_poly.entity_id
_entity_poly.type
_entity_poly.pdbx_seq_one_letter_code
_entity_poly.pdbx_strand_id
1 'polypeptide(L)'
;MSVPTQQTEVRAVYLGCRLGKSELNRLFSLAPEGIPIAAISVSTQRDSTRYSAVTLDDLVDHVRNSNASGNLDKWDNLALEAAGSSGDRKVSINIDTIRVETQVSGADATWVHGQAARIQLFLKGAGGRDERELSGAREMRRTGKILLLSMPAFVVLFLALFITGLPDEPEPSNPRMIGYFPLVVIAFLVCAYGIAFTIISRASRALLSPTTEVPHGSWWSRASNGEKIALGALLVTSGSLLVAAATLGKDLAK
;
A
#
# COMPACT_ATOMS: atom_id res chain seq x y z
N MET A 1 -18.96 -27.41 38.55
CA MET A 1 -19.51 -26.59 37.45
C MET A 1 -18.39 -25.66 37.01
N SER A 2 -17.78 -25.89 35.85
CA SER A 2 -16.73 -25.03 35.32
C SER A 2 -17.35 -23.74 34.80
N VAL A 3 -16.92 -22.60 35.35
CA VAL A 3 -17.29 -21.28 34.82
C VAL A 3 -16.75 -21.19 33.39
N PRO A 4 -17.56 -20.82 32.39
CA PRO A 4 -17.06 -20.62 31.03
C PRO A 4 -16.00 -19.53 31.05
N THR A 5 -14.74 -19.89 30.81
CA THR A 5 -13.64 -18.94 30.70
C THR A 5 -13.86 -18.13 29.43
N GLN A 6 -14.25 -16.86 29.59
CA GLN A 6 -14.43 -15.96 28.46
C GLN A 6 -13.06 -15.73 27.79
N GLN A 7 -12.86 -16.29 26.60
CA GLN A 7 -11.66 -16.01 25.81
C GLN A 7 -11.80 -14.65 25.14
N THR A 8 -10.79 -13.81 25.32
CA THR A 8 -10.69 -12.53 24.62
C THR A 8 -9.99 -12.78 23.29
N GLU A 9 -10.55 -12.24 22.21
CA GLU A 9 -10.00 -12.37 20.86
C GLU A 9 -9.95 -11.00 20.18
N VAL A 10 -8.80 -10.68 19.59
CA VAL A 10 -8.60 -9.49 18.77
C VAL A 10 -8.11 -9.92 17.40
N ARG A 11 -8.90 -9.58 16.38
CA ARG A 11 -8.59 -9.80 14.96
C ARG A 11 -8.43 -8.47 14.24
N ALA A 12 -7.34 -8.34 13.50
CA ALA A 12 -7.04 -7.16 12.69
C ALA A 12 -6.48 -7.58 11.32
N VAL A 13 -6.77 -6.79 10.30
CA VAL A 13 -6.28 -7.01 8.94
C VAL A 13 -5.56 -5.75 8.48
N TYR A 14 -4.32 -5.93 8.02
CA TYR A 14 -3.47 -4.86 7.53
C TYR A 14 -3.20 -5.07 6.05
N LEU A 15 -3.28 -3.99 5.28
CA LEU A 15 -3.03 -4.00 3.83
C LEU A 15 -1.80 -3.17 3.51
N GLY A 16 -1.07 -3.55 2.45
CA GLY A 16 0.05 -2.75 1.98
C GLY A 16 1.35 -2.95 2.77
N CYS A 17 1.41 -3.93 3.67
CA CYS A 17 2.61 -4.25 4.43
C CYS A 17 3.76 -4.63 3.49
N ARG A 18 4.97 -4.18 3.84
CA ARG A 18 6.20 -4.59 3.17
C ARG A 18 7.08 -5.29 4.18
N LEU A 19 7.23 -6.59 3.99
CA LEU A 19 7.91 -7.48 4.92
C LEU A 19 9.02 -8.19 4.16
N GLY A 20 10.25 -7.77 4.41
CA GLY A 20 11.46 -8.47 4.00
C GLY A 20 11.90 -9.48 5.07
N LYS A 21 13.06 -10.09 4.84
CA LYS A 21 13.66 -11.07 5.75
C LYS A 21 13.79 -10.55 7.18
N SER A 22 14.43 -9.38 7.38
CA SER A 22 14.67 -8.86 8.73
C SER A 22 13.38 -8.48 9.45
N GLU A 23 12.38 -7.96 8.74
CA GLU A 23 11.08 -7.61 9.31
C GLU A 23 10.27 -8.84 9.68
N LEU A 24 10.26 -9.87 8.84
CA LEU A 24 9.59 -11.12 9.17
C LEU A 24 10.23 -11.78 10.39
N ASN A 25 11.56 -11.80 10.46
CA ASN A 25 12.27 -12.32 11.63
C ASN A 25 11.93 -11.54 12.91
N ARG A 26 11.86 -10.20 12.84
CA ARG A 26 11.43 -9.36 13.97
C ARG A 26 9.97 -9.62 14.34
N LEU A 27 9.08 -9.71 13.36
CA LEU A 27 7.67 -10.01 13.58
C LEU A 27 7.49 -11.38 14.24
N PHE A 28 8.22 -12.40 13.78
CA PHE A 28 8.13 -13.76 14.29
C PHE A 28 8.83 -13.96 15.62
N SER A 29 9.73 -13.04 16.00
CA SER A 29 10.30 -13.00 17.35
C SER A 29 9.38 -12.24 18.32
N LEU A 30 8.69 -11.20 17.83
CA LEU A 30 7.80 -10.35 18.63
C LEU A 30 6.44 -11.01 18.87
N ALA A 31 5.85 -11.62 17.84
CA ALA A 31 4.49 -12.18 17.88
C ALA A 31 4.27 -13.29 18.92
N PRO A 32 5.19 -14.27 19.10
CA PRO A 32 5.02 -15.35 20.07
C PRO A 32 5.60 -15.01 21.46
N GLU A 33 5.80 -13.74 21.79
CA GLU A 33 6.32 -13.32 23.09
C GLU A 33 5.47 -13.88 24.24
N GLY A 34 6.10 -14.67 25.13
CA GLY A 34 5.43 -15.34 26.24
C GLY A 34 4.74 -16.66 25.88
N ILE A 35 5.01 -17.23 24.70
CA ILE A 35 4.62 -18.58 24.29
C ILE A 35 5.91 -19.44 24.16
N PRO A 36 5.91 -20.72 24.61
CA PRO A 36 7.07 -21.60 24.48
C PRO A 36 7.46 -21.83 23.01
N ILE A 37 8.77 -21.84 22.72
CA ILE A 37 9.31 -21.98 21.36
C ILE A 37 8.84 -23.28 20.68
N ALA A 38 8.72 -24.37 21.44
CA ALA A 38 8.25 -25.66 20.94
C ALA A 38 6.81 -25.64 20.39
N ALA A 39 6.05 -24.59 20.67
CA ALA A 39 4.67 -24.42 20.22
C ALA A 39 4.51 -23.36 19.12
N ILE A 40 5.63 -22.91 18.54
CA ILE A 40 5.69 -21.99 17.41
C ILE A 40 5.88 -22.81 16.13
N SER A 41 5.09 -22.50 15.11
CA SER A 41 5.18 -23.08 13.78
C SER A 41 5.07 -21.98 12.73
N VAL A 42 6.09 -21.86 11.90
CA VAL A 42 6.06 -21.05 10.68
C VAL A 42 5.78 -22.00 9.53
N SER A 43 4.79 -21.70 8.69
CA SER A 43 4.43 -22.55 7.57
C SER A 43 4.16 -21.78 6.29
N THR A 44 4.31 -22.47 5.17
CA THR A 44 3.97 -21.98 3.83
C THR A 44 3.43 -23.14 3.00
N GLN A 45 2.71 -22.88 1.92
CA GLN A 45 2.20 -23.93 1.05
C GLN A 45 2.64 -23.70 -0.39
N ARG A 46 3.25 -24.70 -1.01
CA ARG A 46 3.77 -24.63 -2.38
C ARG A 46 3.48 -25.92 -3.11
N ASP A 47 2.94 -25.81 -4.33
CA ASP A 47 2.56 -26.96 -5.15
C ASP A 47 1.70 -27.99 -4.39
N SER A 48 0.75 -27.50 -3.58
CA SER A 48 -0.08 -28.29 -2.67
C SER A 48 0.64 -28.98 -1.50
N THR A 49 1.95 -28.81 -1.37
CA THR A 49 2.75 -29.31 -0.23
C THR A 49 2.86 -28.22 0.83
N ARG A 50 2.51 -28.54 2.08
CA ARG A 50 2.71 -27.63 3.21
C ARG A 50 4.09 -27.87 3.81
N TYR A 51 4.89 -26.81 3.88
CA TYR A 51 6.17 -26.79 4.55
C TYR A 51 5.99 -26.10 5.90
N SER A 52 6.60 -26.63 6.95
CA SER A 52 6.57 -26.03 8.28
C SER A 52 7.93 -26.18 8.96
N ALA A 53 8.31 -25.18 9.75
CA ALA A 53 9.49 -25.17 10.58
C ALA A 53 9.30 -24.27 11.82
N VAL A 54 10.24 -24.29 12.76
CA VAL A 54 10.16 -23.45 13.97
C VAL A 54 10.57 -22.01 13.67
N THR A 55 11.55 -21.82 12.77
CA THR A 55 12.06 -20.50 12.38
C THR A 55 11.84 -20.24 10.90
N LEU A 56 11.91 -18.97 10.50
CA LEU A 56 11.80 -18.60 9.09
C LEU A 56 12.99 -19.11 8.26
N ASP A 57 14.20 -19.05 8.82
CA ASP A 57 15.41 -19.50 8.12
C ASP A 57 15.33 -21.02 7.84
N ASP A 58 14.91 -21.82 8.83
CA ASP A 58 14.70 -23.26 8.65
C ASP A 58 13.61 -23.53 7.59
N LEU A 59 12.54 -22.74 7.58
CA LEU A 59 11.47 -22.88 6.58
C LEU A 59 11.98 -22.56 5.17
N VAL A 60 12.77 -21.50 5.02
CA VAL A 60 13.38 -21.13 3.73
C VAL A 60 14.32 -22.23 3.26
N ASP A 61 15.12 -22.81 4.15
CA ASP A 61 16.04 -23.91 3.81
C ASP A 61 15.28 -25.19 3.46
N HIS A 62 14.20 -25.53 4.18
CA HIS A 62 13.31 -26.63 3.82
C HIS A 62 12.70 -26.46 2.42
N VAL A 63 12.21 -25.26 2.10
CA VAL A 63 11.63 -24.98 0.77
C VAL A 63 12.72 -24.99 -0.31
N ARG A 64 13.89 -24.41 -0.04
CA ARG A 64 15.03 -24.38 -0.98
C ARG A 64 15.56 -25.77 -1.31
N ASN A 65 15.67 -26.63 -0.30
CA ASN A 65 16.16 -28.00 -0.46
C ASN A 65 15.08 -28.95 -1.00
N SER A 66 13.82 -28.49 -1.04
CA SER A 66 12.76 -29.22 -1.71
C SER A 66 12.77 -28.96 -3.22
N ASN A 67 12.33 -29.94 -4.00
CA ASN A 67 12.10 -29.79 -5.44
C ASN A 67 10.85 -28.94 -5.78
N ALA A 68 10.49 -27.99 -4.91
CA ALA A 68 9.31 -27.16 -5.10
C ALA A 68 9.54 -26.16 -6.25
N SER A 69 8.51 -26.01 -7.08
CA SER A 69 8.60 -25.19 -8.29
C SER A 69 8.34 -23.70 -8.00
N GLY A 70 8.98 -22.82 -8.77
CA GLY A 70 8.76 -21.37 -8.72
C GLY A 70 9.88 -20.57 -8.04
N ASN A 71 9.67 -19.26 -7.94
CA ASN A 71 10.67 -18.34 -7.42
C ASN A 71 10.70 -18.35 -5.88
N LEU A 72 11.86 -18.58 -5.27
CA LEU A 72 12.07 -18.57 -3.81
C LEU A 72 11.87 -17.18 -3.18
N ASP A 73 11.90 -16.10 -3.96
CA ASP A 73 11.72 -14.73 -3.47
C ASP A 73 10.26 -14.29 -3.46
N LYS A 74 9.33 -15.09 -3.99
CA LYS A 74 7.91 -14.74 -4.10
C LYS A 74 7.05 -15.77 -3.38
N TRP A 75 6.50 -15.38 -2.24
CA TRP A 75 5.62 -16.19 -1.42
C TRP A 75 4.26 -15.50 -1.32
N ASP A 76 3.20 -16.27 -1.17
CA ASP A 76 1.81 -15.77 -1.16
C ASP A 76 0.99 -16.27 0.03
N ASN A 77 1.54 -17.15 0.86
CA ASN A 77 0.80 -17.81 1.94
C ASN A 77 1.71 -18.19 3.13
N LEU A 78 2.45 -17.22 3.64
CA LEU A 78 3.28 -17.41 4.83
C LEU A 78 2.41 -17.28 6.08
N ALA A 79 2.43 -18.27 6.95
CA ALA A 79 1.68 -18.27 8.20
C ALA A 79 2.60 -18.50 9.40
N LEU A 80 2.35 -17.79 10.49
CA LEU A 80 2.92 -18.05 11.81
C LEU A 80 1.76 -18.46 12.73
N GLU A 81 1.89 -19.61 13.37
CA GLU A 81 1.00 -20.05 14.43
C GLU A 81 1.81 -20.31 15.68
N ALA A 82 1.40 -19.71 16.79
CA ALA A 82 1.97 -19.95 18.11
C ALA A 82 0.82 -20.16 19.09
N ALA A 83 0.79 -21.30 19.78
CA ALA A 83 -0.27 -21.60 20.75
C ALA A 83 0.32 -22.24 22.02
N GLY A 84 0.06 -21.67 23.19
CA GLY A 84 0.47 -22.27 24.45
C GLY A 84 -0.14 -23.67 24.63
N SER A 85 0.57 -24.54 25.35
CA SER A 85 0.13 -25.92 25.60
C SER A 85 -1.22 -26.03 26.33
N SER A 86 -1.59 -25.01 27.11
CA SER A 86 -2.89 -24.89 27.79
C SER A 86 -3.97 -24.24 26.94
N GLY A 87 -3.64 -23.68 25.77
CA GLY A 87 -4.56 -22.87 24.96
C GLY A 87 -4.84 -21.47 25.52
N ASP A 88 -4.18 -21.07 26.62
CA ASP A 88 -4.42 -19.77 27.28
C ASP A 88 -3.96 -18.56 26.46
N ARG A 89 -3.06 -18.79 25.50
CA ARG A 89 -2.47 -17.78 24.63
C ARG A 89 -2.28 -18.38 23.25
N LYS A 90 -2.80 -17.70 22.22
CA LYS A 90 -2.63 -18.10 20.83
C LYS A 90 -2.48 -16.85 19.97
N VAL A 91 -1.52 -16.91 19.05
CA VAL A 91 -1.24 -15.89 18.04
C VAL A 91 -1.20 -16.59 16.69
N SER A 92 -2.00 -16.11 15.75
CA SER A 92 -1.97 -16.52 14.35
C SER A 92 -1.74 -15.30 13.48
N ILE A 93 -0.74 -15.36 12.61
CA ILE A 93 -0.44 -14.33 11.63
C ILE A 93 -0.43 -14.99 10.26
N ASN A 94 -1.34 -14.59 9.39
CA ASN A 94 -1.40 -15.03 8.01
C ASN A 94 -0.98 -13.89 7.09
N ILE A 95 0.06 -14.12 6.30
CA ILE A 95 0.70 -13.14 5.44
C ILE A 95 0.51 -13.59 4.00
N ASP A 96 -0.23 -12.77 3.26
CA ASP A 96 -0.42 -12.87 1.83
C ASP A 96 0.37 -11.73 1.14
N THR A 97 0.47 -11.80 -0.17
CA THR A 97 1.01 -10.76 -1.05
C THR A 97 0.38 -9.38 -0.85
N ILE A 98 -0.86 -9.31 -0.37
CA ILE A 98 -1.62 -8.05 -0.26
C ILE A 98 -1.95 -7.69 1.20
N ARG A 99 -2.20 -8.70 2.03
CA ARG A 99 -2.78 -8.54 3.37
C ARG A 99 -2.02 -9.33 4.42
N VAL A 100 -1.97 -8.77 5.62
CA VAL A 100 -1.48 -9.43 6.82
C VAL A 100 -2.63 -9.48 7.81
N GLU A 101 -3.11 -10.67 8.07
CA GLU A 101 -4.15 -10.93 9.04
C GLU A 101 -3.51 -11.39 10.35
N THR A 102 -3.88 -10.73 11.44
CA THR A 102 -3.37 -11.04 12.77
C THR A 102 -4.55 -11.37 13.68
N GLN A 103 -4.43 -12.49 14.39
CA GLN A 103 -5.39 -12.94 15.38
C GLN A 103 -4.64 -13.23 16.67
N VAL A 104 -5.00 -12.53 17.74
CA VAL A 104 -4.46 -12.76 19.08
C VAL A 104 -5.62 -13.15 19.97
N SER A 105 -5.52 -14.30 20.63
CA SER A 105 -6.55 -14.81 21.52
C SER A 105 -5.95 -15.33 22.82
N GLY A 106 -6.66 -15.18 23.92
CA GLY A 106 -6.22 -15.70 25.20
C GLY A 106 -7.17 -15.43 26.36
N ALA A 107 -6.85 -16.00 27.53
CA ALA A 107 -7.63 -15.82 28.75
C ALA A 107 -7.39 -14.44 29.42
N ASP A 108 -6.17 -13.89 29.27
CA ASP A 108 -5.80 -12.57 29.80
C ASP A 108 -6.02 -11.47 28.75
N ALA A 109 -7.08 -10.68 28.92
CA ALA A 109 -7.42 -9.56 28.04
C ALA A 109 -6.30 -8.51 27.95
N THR A 110 -5.56 -8.28 29.04
CA THR A 110 -4.47 -7.28 29.07
C THR A 110 -3.34 -7.72 28.16
N TRP A 111 -2.96 -9.00 28.24
CA TRP A 111 -1.96 -9.57 27.34
C TRP A 111 -2.44 -9.55 25.88
N VAL A 112 -3.69 -9.96 25.61
CA VAL A 112 -4.25 -9.99 24.24
C VAL A 112 -4.22 -8.59 23.60
N HIS A 113 -4.72 -7.57 24.29
CA HIS A 113 -4.73 -6.21 23.76
C HIS A 113 -3.33 -5.60 23.65
N GLY A 114 -2.46 -5.86 24.64
CA GLY A 114 -1.07 -5.40 24.61
C GLY A 114 -0.30 -6.00 23.43
N GLN A 115 -0.46 -7.30 23.19
CA GLN A 115 0.21 -8.00 22.10
C GLN A 115 -0.35 -7.59 20.73
N ALA A 116 -1.67 -7.45 20.61
CA ALA A 116 -2.29 -6.93 19.39
C ALA A 116 -1.80 -5.51 19.07
N ALA A 117 -1.67 -4.63 20.07
CA ALA A 117 -1.18 -3.26 19.89
C ALA A 117 0.30 -3.22 19.45
N ARG A 118 1.15 -4.10 20.00
CA ARG A 118 2.56 -4.21 19.59
C ARG A 118 2.69 -4.67 18.14
N ILE A 119 1.95 -5.72 17.76
CA ILE A 119 1.91 -6.21 16.37
C ILE A 119 1.36 -5.13 15.43
N GLN A 120 0.29 -4.43 15.83
CA GLN A 120 -0.27 -3.32 15.08
C GLN A 120 0.77 -2.22 14.81
N LEU A 121 1.48 -1.79 15.86
CA LEU A 121 2.47 -0.72 15.74
C LEU A 121 3.63 -1.14 14.83
N PHE A 122 4.07 -2.40 14.95
CA PHE A 122 5.07 -2.97 14.05
C PHE A 122 4.61 -2.96 12.59
N LEU A 123 3.41 -3.48 12.31
CA LEU A 123 2.88 -3.56 10.95
C LEU A 123 2.62 -2.18 10.35
N LYS A 124 2.13 -1.22 11.14
CA LYS A 124 2.02 0.20 10.73
C LYS A 124 3.39 0.79 10.40
N GLY A 125 4.43 0.49 11.18
CA GLY A 125 5.82 0.85 10.90
C GLY A 125 6.36 0.24 9.59
N ALA A 126 5.92 -0.96 9.25
CA ALA A 126 6.22 -1.63 7.98
C ALA A 126 5.40 -1.09 6.78
N GLY A 127 4.65 0.00 6.96
CA GLY A 127 3.81 0.64 5.94
C GLY A 127 2.41 0.04 5.80
N GLY A 128 2.05 -0.89 6.68
CA GLY A 128 0.71 -1.47 6.76
C GLY A 128 -0.33 -0.43 7.15
N ARG A 129 -1.53 -0.56 6.58
CA ARG A 129 -2.69 0.27 6.90
C ARG A 129 -3.84 -0.63 7.31
N ASP A 130 -4.59 -0.23 8.33
CA ASP A 130 -5.73 -1.00 8.81
C ASP A 130 -6.80 -1.07 7.71
N GLU A 131 -7.33 -2.26 7.44
CA GLU A 131 -8.41 -2.45 6.47
C GLU A 131 -9.65 -1.61 6.83
N ARG A 132 -9.93 -1.44 8.14
CA ARG A 132 -11.04 -0.61 8.61
C ARG A 132 -10.87 0.85 8.22
N GLU A 133 -9.67 1.41 8.39
CA GLU A 133 -9.33 2.76 7.94
C GLU A 133 -9.37 2.88 6.41
N LEU A 134 -8.97 1.82 5.71
CA LEU A 134 -8.92 1.80 4.26
C LEU A 134 -10.28 1.64 3.59
N SER A 135 -11.30 1.09 4.25
CA SER A 135 -12.64 0.94 3.66
C SER A 135 -13.18 2.27 3.12
N GLY A 136 -13.08 3.36 3.90
CA GLY A 136 -13.43 4.71 3.45
C GLY A 136 -12.46 5.27 2.39
N ALA A 137 -11.16 4.98 2.51
CA ALA A 137 -10.18 5.41 1.51
C ALA A 137 -10.28 4.65 0.18
N ARG A 138 -10.84 3.43 0.19
CA ARG A 138 -11.03 2.57 -0.99
C ARG A 138 -12.18 3.09 -1.83
N GLU A 139 -13.25 3.57 -1.18
CA GLU A 139 -14.33 4.35 -1.78
C GLU A 139 -13.74 5.58 -2.49
N MET A 140 -12.98 6.42 -1.75
CA MET A 140 -12.32 7.60 -2.32
C MET A 140 -11.36 7.28 -3.46
N ARG A 141 -10.58 6.20 -3.37
CA ARG A 141 -9.68 5.75 -4.44
C ARG A 141 -10.46 5.27 -5.66
N ARG A 142 -11.61 4.62 -5.48
CA ARG A 142 -12.46 4.18 -6.59
C ARG A 142 -13.06 5.39 -7.29
N THR A 143 -13.60 6.34 -6.54
CA THR A 143 -14.11 7.62 -7.06
C THR A 143 -13.00 8.41 -7.76
N GLY A 144 -11.82 8.51 -7.17
CA GLY A 144 -10.66 9.19 -7.76
C GLY A 144 -10.15 8.53 -9.04
N LYS A 145 -10.17 7.19 -9.12
CA LYS A 145 -9.83 6.46 -10.37
C LYS A 145 -10.87 6.69 -11.45
N ILE A 146 -12.15 6.69 -11.12
CA ILE A 146 -13.23 6.97 -12.07
C ILE A 146 -13.09 8.40 -12.60
N LEU A 147 -12.83 9.37 -11.71
CA LEU A 147 -12.60 10.77 -12.08
C LEU A 147 -11.36 10.94 -12.97
N LEU A 148 -10.26 10.22 -12.66
CA LEU A 148 -9.04 10.25 -13.48
C LEU A 148 -9.26 9.60 -14.85
N LEU A 149 -10.03 8.50 -14.91
CA LEU A 149 -10.35 7.80 -16.16
C LEU A 149 -11.33 8.60 -17.04
N SER A 150 -12.22 9.40 -16.45
CA SER A 150 -13.15 10.26 -17.19
C SER A 150 -12.50 11.56 -17.67
N MET A 151 -11.36 11.94 -17.11
CA MET A 151 -10.65 13.18 -17.44
C MET A 151 -10.34 13.35 -18.95
N PRO A 152 -9.85 12.33 -19.68
CA PRO A 152 -9.63 12.44 -21.13
C PRO A 152 -10.93 12.70 -21.90
N ALA A 153 -12.04 12.08 -21.51
CA ALA A 153 -13.33 12.32 -22.12
C ALA A 153 -13.82 13.76 -21.86
N PHE A 154 -13.58 14.28 -20.65
CA PHE A 154 -13.83 15.68 -20.35
C PHE A 154 -12.98 16.62 -21.19
N VAL A 155 -11.68 16.34 -21.35
CA VAL A 155 -10.77 17.14 -22.19
C VAL A 155 -11.22 17.10 -23.66
N VAL A 156 -11.57 15.94 -24.20
CA VAL A 156 -12.05 15.78 -25.59
C VAL A 156 -13.40 16.45 -25.79
N LEU A 157 -14.35 16.30 -24.86
CA LEU A 157 -15.65 16.98 -24.93
C LEU A 157 -15.46 18.50 -24.90
N PHE A 158 -14.55 19.00 -24.06
CA PHE A 158 -14.22 20.42 -24.02
C PHE A 158 -13.53 20.90 -25.31
N LEU A 159 -12.60 20.13 -25.87
CA LEU A 159 -11.97 20.42 -27.15
C LEU A 159 -12.98 20.38 -28.31
N ALA A 160 -13.96 19.49 -28.28
CA ALA A 160 -15.02 19.42 -29.27
C ALA A 160 -15.93 20.65 -29.18
N LEU A 161 -16.37 21.03 -27.97
CA LEU A 161 -17.10 22.28 -27.73
C LEU A 161 -16.29 23.51 -28.16
N PHE A 162 -14.96 23.46 -28.02
CA PHE A 162 -14.03 24.49 -28.48
C PHE A 162 -13.97 24.60 -30.01
N ILE A 163 -14.00 23.49 -30.75
CA ILE A 163 -14.00 23.48 -32.22
C ILE A 163 -15.37 23.87 -32.78
N THR A 164 -16.45 23.38 -32.19
CA THR A 164 -17.82 23.57 -32.71
C THR A 164 -18.50 24.85 -32.23
N GLY A 165 -17.99 25.48 -31.17
CA GLY A 165 -18.57 26.68 -30.55
C GLY A 165 -18.04 28.01 -31.11
N LEU A 166 -17.23 27.99 -32.17
CA LEU A 166 -16.72 29.20 -32.81
C LEU A 166 -17.73 29.72 -33.85
N PRO A 167 -18.36 30.89 -33.66
CA PRO A 167 -18.98 31.61 -34.77
C PRO A 167 -17.90 32.07 -35.75
N ASP A 168 -18.15 31.93 -37.05
CA ASP A 168 -17.22 32.14 -38.17
C ASP A 168 -16.70 33.58 -38.36
N GLU A 169 -17.01 34.53 -37.47
CA GLU A 169 -16.52 35.90 -37.59
C GLU A 169 -15.43 36.21 -36.55
N PRO A 170 -14.15 36.26 -36.96
CA PRO A 170 -13.06 36.68 -36.09
C PRO A 170 -13.11 38.19 -35.87
N GLU A 171 -13.77 38.63 -34.79
CA GLU A 171 -13.58 40.00 -34.29
C GLU A 171 -12.13 40.17 -33.77
N PRO A 172 -11.39 41.21 -34.19
CA PRO A 172 -9.95 41.35 -33.95
C PRO A 172 -9.55 41.66 -32.49
N SER A 173 -10.49 41.79 -31.57
CA SER A 173 -10.23 42.16 -30.16
C SER A 173 -10.75 41.14 -29.15
N ASN A 174 -10.86 39.86 -29.53
CA ASN A 174 -11.63 38.88 -28.77
C ASN A 174 -10.91 38.43 -27.46
N PRO A 175 -11.36 38.84 -26.26
CA PRO A 175 -10.75 38.48 -24.98
C PRO A 175 -11.04 37.02 -24.57
N ARG A 176 -11.68 36.22 -25.43
CA ARG A 176 -12.12 34.86 -25.11
C ARG A 176 -10.96 33.90 -24.88
N MET A 177 -9.81 34.07 -25.55
CA MET A 177 -8.63 33.21 -25.36
C MET A 177 -8.14 33.20 -23.89
N ILE A 178 -8.38 34.30 -23.16
CA ILE A 178 -8.00 34.50 -21.75
C ILE A 178 -8.82 33.60 -20.81
N GLY A 179 -10.11 33.39 -21.10
CA GLY A 179 -11.00 32.59 -20.26
C GLY A 179 -10.68 31.10 -20.26
N TYR A 180 -9.99 30.60 -21.29
CA TYR A 180 -9.71 29.16 -21.47
C TYR A 180 -8.37 28.71 -20.88
N PHE A 181 -7.42 29.63 -20.76
CA PHE A 181 -6.12 29.37 -20.16
C PHE A 181 -6.18 28.73 -18.74
N PRO A 182 -7.02 29.20 -17.78
CA PRO A 182 -7.13 28.54 -16.47
C PRO A 182 -7.63 27.10 -16.55
N LEU A 183 -8.48 26.77 -17.52
CA LEU A 183 -8.99 25.40 -17.69
C LEU A 183 -7.89 24.43 -18.17
N VAL A 184 -7.03 24.87 -19.09
CA VAL A 184 -5.86 24.09 -19.54
C VAL A 184 -4.90 23.83 -18.38
N VAL A 185 -4.66 24.85 -17.54
CA VAL A 185 -3.83 24.72 -16.34
C VAL A 185 -4.44 23.71 -15.36
N ILE A 186 -5.76 23.78 -15.11
CA ILE A 186 -6.46 22.82 -14.24
C ILE A 186 -6.35 21.40 -14.79
N ALA A 187 -6.62 21.19 -16.08
CA ALA A 187 -6.52 19.87 -16.70
C ALA A 187 -5.11 19.28 -16.59
N PHE A 188 -4.08 20.09 -16.85
CA PHE A 188 -2.68 19.69 -16.68
C PHE A 188 -2.38 19.30 -15.24
N LEU A 189 -2.78 20.10 -14.24
CA LEU A 189 -2.52 19.81 -12.83
C LEU A 189 -3.19 18.51 -12.37
N VAL A 190 -4.41 18.23 -12.84
CA VAL A 190 -5.11 16.97 -12.53
C VAL A 190 -4.39 15.78 -13.16
N CYS A 191 -3.96 15.88 -14.42
CA CYS A 191 -3.16 14.85 -15.08
C CYS A 191 -1.82 14.62 -14.35
N ALA A 192 -1.13 15.70 -13.98
CA ALA A 192 0.13 15.64 -13.24
C ALA A 192 -0.05 14.97 -11.87
N TYR A 193 -1.11 15.34 -11.14
CA TYR A 193 -1.49 14.70 -9.88
C TYR A 193 -1.77 13.20 -10.07
N GLY A 194 -2.51 12.83 -11.12
CA GLY A 194 -2.78 11.43 -11.46
C GLY A 194 -1.52 10.62 -11.71
N ILE A 195 -0.59 11.16 -12.51
CA ILE A 195 0.71 10.51 -12.78
C ILE A 195 1.50 10.37 -11.49
N ALA A 196 1.65 11.44 -10.70
CA ALA A 196 2.37 11.40 -9.44
C ALA A 196 1.77 10.38 -8.48
N PHE A 197 0.44 10.34 -8.36
CA PHE A 197 -0.28 9.37 -7.55
C PHE A 197 -0.03 7.92 -8.02
N THR A 198 -0.02 7.67 -9.34
CA THR A 198 0.26 6.33 -9.87
C THR A 198 1.69 5.88 -9.50
N ILE A 199 2.69 6.75 -9.62
CA ILE A 199 4.08 6.48 -9.24
C ILE A 199 4.17 6.17 -7.74
N ILE A 200 3.60 7.03 -6.89
CA ILE A 200 3.59 6.82 -5.43
C ILE A 200 2.90 5.51 -5.08
N SER A 201 1.77 5.20 -5.72
CA SER A 201 1.01 3.97 -5.47
C SER A 201 1.76 2.70 -5.86
N ARG A 202 2.60 2.76 -6.91
CA ARG A 202 3.48 1.67 -7.32
C ARG A 202 4.60 1.47 -6.32
N ALA A 203 5.25 2.56 -5.92
CA ALA A 203 6.30 2.53 -4.90
C ALA A 203 5.78 2.05 -3.53
N SER A 204 4.48 2.20 -3.24
CA SER A 204 3.85 1.78 -1.99
C SER A 204 3.15 0.42 -2.04
N ARG A 205 3.38 -0.42 -3.05
CA ARG A 205 2.75 -1.75 -3.12
C ARG A 205 3.24 -2.64 -1.97
N ALA A 206 2.33 -3.51 -1.53
CA ALA A 206 2.63 -4.61 -0.63
C ALA A 206 3.73 -5.49 -1.25
N LEU A 207 4.63 -5.99 -0.41
CA LEU A 207 5.73 -6.83 -0.85
C LEU A 207 6.06 -7.81 0.26
N LEU A 208 6.03 -9.10 -0.07
CA LEU A 208 6.48 -10.18 0.79
C LEU A 208 7.72 -10.81 0.15
N SER A 209 8.86 -10.71 0.82
CA SER A 209 10.11 -11.28 0.31
C SER A 209 10.90 -11.93 1.45
N PRO A 210 10.67 -13.24 1.71
CA PRO A 210 11.26 -13.90 2.89
C PRO A 210 12.77 -14.10 2.82
N THR A 211 13.34 -14.07 1.61
CA THR A 211 14.75 -14.35 1.33
C THR A 211 15.60 -13.10 1.22
N THR A 212 15.00 -11.93 0.96
CA THR A 212 15.74 -10.68 0.70
C THR A 212 15.32 -9.57 1.63
N GLU A 213 16.26 -8.65 1.88
CA GLU A 213 15.96 -7.44 2.61
C GLU A 213 15.12 -6.49 1.76
N VAL A 214 14.07 -5.94 2.35
CA VAL A 214 13.23 -4.95 1.69
C VAL A 214 13.67 -3.57 2.19
N PRO A 215 13.98 -2.62 1.30
CA PRO A 215 14.42 -1.30 1.73
C PRO A 215 13.33 -0.61 2.54
N HIS A 216 13.70 -0.24 3.76
CA HIS A 216 12.90 0.55 4.66
C HIS A 216 12.87 2.04 4.29
N GLY A 217 11.87 2.75 4.80
CA GLY A 217 11.79 4.20 4.73
C GLY A 217 10.63 4.72 3.89
N SER A 218 10.72 6.00 3.54
CA SER A 218 9.68 6.69 2.81
C SER A 218 9.45 6.08 1.42
N TRP A 219 8.30 6.34 0.81
CA TRP A 219 8.08 5.94 -0.58
C TRP A 219 9.17 6.54 -1.52
N TRP A 220 9.71 7.71 -1.16
CA TRP A 220 10.79 8.36 -1.91
C TRP A 220 12.09 7.58 -1.88
N SER A 221 12.53 7.09 -0.71
CA SER A 221 13.77 6.27 -0.64
C SER A 221 13.65 5.01 -1.50
N ARG A 222 12.44 4.45 -1.56
CA ARG A 222 12.10 3.21 -2.28
C ARG A 222 11.83 3.40 -3.78
N ALA A 223 11.56 4.63 -4.22
CA ALA A 223 11.31 4.91 -5.62
C ALA A 223 12.60 4.67 -6.44
N SER A 224 12.44 4.07 -7.61
CA SER A 224 13.54 3.90 -8.56
C SER A 224 14.10 5.27 -8.99
N ASN A 225 15.36 5.32 -9.45
CA ASN A 225 15.94 6.56 -9.96
C ASN A 225 15.11 7.14 -11.11
N GLY A 226 14.55 6.28 -11.97
CA GLY A 226 13.63 6.69 -13.04
C GLY A 226 12.36 7.35 -12.51
N GLU A 227 11.72 6.78 -11.48
CA GLU A 227 10.53 7.36 -10.85
C GLU A 227 10.83 8.70 -10.16
N LYS A 228 12.00 8.82 -9.52
CA LYS A 228 12.47 10.08 -8.90
C LYS A 228 12.68 11.16 -9.95
N ILE A 229 13.35 10.83 -11.06
CA ILE A 229 13.58 11.76 -12.18
C ILE A 229 12.24 12.16 -12.81
N ALA A 230 11.33 11.21 -13.04
CA ALA A 230 10.01 11.49 -13.61
C ALA A 230 9.18 12.43 -12.71
N LEU A 231 9.20 12.21 -11.40
CA LEU A 231 8.54 13.12 -10.45
C LEU A 231 9.21 14.49 -10.39
N GLY A 232 10.54 14.53 -10.42
CA GLY A 232 11.30 15.78 -10.49
C GLY A 232 10.94 16.58 -11.75
N ALA A 233 10.94 15.94 -12.92
CA ALA A 233 10.53 16.55 -14.18
C ALA A 233 9.08 17.05 -14.13
N LEU A 234 8.16 16.24 -13.59
CA LEU A 234 6.75 16.60 -13.45
C LEU A 234 6.56 17.82 -12.55
N LEU A 235 7.31 17.94 -11.44
CA LEU A 235 7.29 19.11 -10.57
C LEU A 235 7.83 20.36 -11.28
N VAL A 236 8.94 20.23 -12.02
CA VAL A 236 9.53 21.34 -12.80
C VAL A 236 8.56 21.81 -13.87
N THR A 237 8.00 20.91 -14.68
CA THR A 237 7.02 21.27 -15.73
C THR A 237 5.77 21.91 -15.14
N SER A 238 5.27 21.40 -14.01
CA SER A 238 4.12 22.01 -13.31
C SER A 238 4.43 23.41 -12.81
N GLY A 239 5.62 23.61 -12.23
CA GLY A 239 6.09 24.92 -11.79
C GLY A 239 6.22 25.91 -12.95
N SER A 240 6.84 25.50 -14.07
CA SER A 240 6.97 26.34 -15.26
C SER A 240 5.61 26.75 -15.85
N LEU A 241 4.64 25.83 -15.88
CA LEU A 241 3.29 26.14 -16.35
C LEU A 241 2.60 27.18 -15.44
N LEU A 242 2.74 27.05 -14.12
CA LEU A 242 2.18 28.00 -13.16
C LEU A 242 2.85 29.38 -13.27
N VAL A 243 4.15 29.44 -13.55
CA VAL A 243 4.84 30.71 -13.81
C VAL A 243 4.32 31.35 -15.09
N ALA A 244 4.23 30.59 -16.19
CA ALA A 244 3.67 31.07 -17.45
C ALA A 244 2.21 31.57 -17.28
N ALA A 245 1.45 30.88 -16.43
CA ALA A 245 0.11 31.27 -16.05
C ALA A 245 0.04 32.61 -15.33
N ALA A 246 0.92 32.80 -14.33
CA ALA A 246 0.99 34.03 -13.58
C ALA A 246 1.46 35.21 -14.43
N THR A 247 2.43 35.00 -15.34
CA THR A 247 2.92 36.06 -16.23
C THR A 247 1.84 36.48 -17.22
N LEU A 248 1.15 35.53 -17.85
CA LEU A 248 0.03 35.82 -18.74
C LEU A 248 -1.09 36.53 -17.99
N GLY A 249 -1.46 36.08 -16.80
CA GLY A 249 -2.47 36.74 -15.97
C GLY A 249 -2.11 38.19 -15.60
N LYS A 250 -0.82 38.46 -15.32
CA LYS A 250 -0.32 39.80 -15.01
C LYS A 250 -0.37 40.74 -16.20
N ASP A 251 -0.02 40.27 -17.39
CA ASP A 251 -0.04 41.08 -18.61
C ASP A 251 -1.48 41.41 -19.06
N LEU A 252 -2.44 40.55 -18.72
CA LEU A 252 -3.87 40.74 -18.99
C LEU A 252 -4.58 41.65 -17.98
N ALA A 253 -3.97 41.91 -16.82
CA ALA A 253 -4.51 42.79 -15.80
C ALA A 253 -4.09 44.27 -15.98
N LYS A 254 -3.29 44.57 -17.00
CA LYS A 254 -2.86 45.93 -17.37
C LYS A 254 -3.68 46.43 -18.54
#